data_AF-A0A945FWU6-F1
#
_entry.id   AF-A0A945FWU6-F1
#
_cell.length_a   1.000
_cell.length_b   1.000
_cell.length_c   1.000
_cell.angle_alpha   90.00
_cell.angle_beta   90.00
_cell.angle_gamma   90.00
#
_symmetry.space_group_name_H-M   'P 1'
#
loop_
_entity.id
_entity.type
_entity.pdbx_description
1 polymer ?
#
loop_
_entity_poly.entity_id
_entity_poly.type
_entity_poly.pdbx_seq_one_letter_code
_entity_poly.pdbx_strand_id
1 'polypeptide(L)' 'MAILKVLRQRFENVQAWPEGYAPLFQLLEDGGGHAPDSADKSDQVDPVFTGCLYADNKLLPAIRHYGKFVDQEIV' A
#
# COMPACT_ATOMS: atom_id res chain seq x y z
N MET A 1 4.46 1.39 1.72
CA MET A 1 4.09 0.31 2.68
C MET A 1 5.29 -0.33 3.40
N ALA A 2 6.41 0.39 3.60
CA ALA A 2 7.60 -0.15 4.27
C ALA A 2 7.36 -0.52 5.74
N ILE A 3 6.49 0.21 6.45
CA ILE A 3 6.10 -0.08 7.84
C ILE A 3 5.55 -1.51 7.97
N LEU A 4 4.62 -1.91 7.09
CA LEU A 4 4.05 -3.26 7.11
C LEU A 4 5.13 -4.34 6.92
N LYS A 5 6.07 -4.11 5.99
CA LYS A 5 7.20 -5.02 5.76
C LYS A 5 8.07 -5.16 7.02
N VAL A 6 8.40 -4.05 7.68
CA VAL A 6 9.20 -4.04 8.92
C VAL A 6 8.45 -4.71 10.08
N LEU A 7 7.15 -4.45 10.23
CA LEU A 7 6.33 -5.09 11.24
C LEU A 7 6.35 -6.62 11.09
N ARG A 8 6.24 -7.13 9.85
CA ARG A 8 6.28 -8.57 9.60
C ARG A 8 7.63 -9.21 9.93
N GLN A 9 8.74 -8.48 9.78
CA GLN A 9 10.06 -8.97 10.19
C GLN A 9 10.20 -9.15 11.72
N ARG A 10 9.37 -8.44 12.50
CA ARG A 10 9.37 -8.54 13.98
C ARG A 10 8.25 -9.44 14.49
N PHE A 11 7.13 -9.48 13.79
CA PHE A 11 5.94 -10.22 14.14
C PHE A 11 5.55 -11.09 12.94
N GLU A 12 6.11 -12.30 12.86
CA GLU A 12 6.06 -13.17 11.67
C GLU A 12 4.64 -13.41 11.14
N ASN A 13 3.65 -13.43 12.04
CA ASN A 13 2.25 -13.72 11.71
C ASN A 13 1.39 -12.47 11.45
N VAL A 14 1.93 -11.24 11.58
CA VAL A 14 1.18 -10.03 11.25
C VAL A 14 0.83 -10.03 9.77
N GLN A 15 -0.47 -9.87 9.50
CA GLN A 15 -1.01 -9.73 8.16
C GLN A 15 -1.54 -8.31 7.95
N ALA A 16 -1.49 -7.88 6.69
CA ALA A 16 -2.37 -6.83 6.19
C ALA A 16 -3.83 -7.16 6.55
N TRP A 17 -4.61 -6.15 6.96
CA TRP A 17 -6.05 -6.29 7.12
C TRP A 17 -6.71 -6.11 5.74
N PRO A 18 -7.22 -7.17 5.08
CA PRO A 18 -7.73 -7.06 3.72
C PRO A 18 -8.90 -6.07 3.61
N GLU A 19 -9.82 -6.09 4.56
CA GLU A 19 -11.00 -5.22 4.57
C GLU A 19 -10.61 -3.75 4.79
N GLY A 20 -9.55 -3.47 5.55
CA GLY A 20 -9.01 -2.12 5.70
C GLY A 20 -8.29 -1.60 4.44
N TYR A 21 -7.72 -2.50 3.62
CA TYR A 21 -7.03 -2.14 2.39
C TYR A 21 -7.90 -2.21 1.12
N ALA A 22 -9.04 -2.89 1.17
CA ALA A 22 -9.96 -2.96 0.04
C ALA A 22 -10.47 -1.59 -0.44
N PRO A 23 -10.84 -0.64 0.45
CA PRO A 23 -11.20 0.70 0.03
C PRO A 23 -10.05 1.44 -0.68
N LEU A 24 -8.79 1.18 -0.30
CA LEU A 24 -7.61 1.80 -0.94
C LEU A 24 -7.42 1.29 -2.36
N PHE A 25 -7.61 -0.01 -2.54
CA PHE A 25 -7.56 -0.65 -3.84
C PHE A 25 -8.68 -0.11 -4.74
N GLN A 26 -9.91 -0.01 -4.22
CA GLN A 26 -11.03 0.53 -4.97
C GLN A 26 -10.81 1.99 -5.37
N LEU A 27 -10.26 2.82 -4.47
CA LEU A 27 -9.90 4.20 -4.78
C LEU A 27 -8.94 4.31 -5.97
N LEU A 28 -7.98 3.38 -6.09
CA LEU A 28 -7.06 3.33 -7.23
C LEU A 28 -7.77 2.90 -8.52
N GLU A 29 -8.63 1.88 -8.46
CA GLU A 29 -9.42 1.42 -9.61
C GLU A 29 -10.34 2.51 -10.15
N ASP A 30 -10.88 3.36 -9.26
CA ASP A 30 -11.74 4.49 -9.61
C ASP A 30 -10.94 5.72 -10.14
N GLY A 31 -9.62 5.59 -10.28
CA GLY A 31 -8.73 6.65 -10.79
C GLY A 31 -8.31 7.69 -9.75
N GLY A 32 -8.55 7.42 -8.47
CA GLY A 32 -8.15 8.27 -7.34
C GLY A 32 -6.68 8.13 -6.95
N GLY A 33 -6.38 8.55 -5.72
CA GLY A 33 -5.02 8.65 -5.19
C GLY A 33 -4.31 9.94 -5.61
N HIS A 34 -3.05 10.06 -5.22
CA HIS A 34 -2.23 11.24 -5.47
C HIS A 34 -0.92 10.89 -6.17
N ALA A 35 -0.25 11.89 -6.74
CA ALA A 35 1.06 11.69 -7.34
C ALA A 35 2.14 11.46 -6.25
N PRO A 36 3.22 10.73 -6.56
CA PRO A 36 4.27 10.40 -5.58
C PRO A 36 5.00 11.64 -5.00
N ASP A 37 5.09 12.70 -5.80
CA ASP A 37 5.71 13.99 -5.45
C ASP A 37 4.83 14.87 -4.56
N SER A 38 3.57 14.49 -4.38
CA SER A 38 2.62 15.20 -3.54
C SER A 38 2.81 14.77 -2.08
N ALA A 39 3.15 15.72 -1.21
CA ALA A 39 3.15 15.63 0.26
C ALA A 39 4.45 15.19 0.99
N ASP A 40 5.65 15.62 0.56
CA ASP A 40 6.93 15.32 1.26
C ASP A 40 7.18 13.82 1.50
N LYS A 41 6.61 12.99 0.61
CA LYS A 41 6.69 11.52 0.65
C LYS A 41 7.72 10.96 -0.32
N SER A 42 8.64 11.79 -0.83
CA SER A 42 9.67 11.37 -1.80
C SER A 42 10.58 10.25 -1.29
N ASP A 43 10.73 10.14 0.03
CA ASP A 43 11.53 9.08 0.67
C ASP A 43 10.75 7.75 0.82
N GLN A 44 9.45 7.73 0.49
CA GLN A 44 8.67 6.50 0.51
C GLN A 44 9.00 5.64 -0.71
N VAL A 45 9.88 4.67 -0.49
CA VAL A 45 10.25 3.68 -1.52
C VAL A 45 9.27 2.52 -1.60
N ASP A 46 9.11 1.98 -2.80
CA ASP A 46 8.38 0.73 -3.01
C ASP A 46 9.06 -0.40 -2.23
N PRO A 47 8.36 -1.06 -1.27
CA PRO A 47 8.94 -2.16 -0.50
C PRO A 47 9.21 -3.42 -1.34
N VAL A 48 8.78 -3.46 -2.60
CA VAL A 48 8.76 -4.59 -3.54
C VAL A 48 7.82 -5.71 -3.08
N PHE A 49 7.98 -6.15 -1.84
CA PHE A 49 7.24 -7.22 -1.19
C PHE A 49 7.17 -6.98 0.31
N THR A 50 6.02 -7.22 0.91
CA THR A 50 5.73 -7.04 2.35
C THR A 50 5.61 -8.36 3.11
N GLY A 51 5.35 -9.48 2.40
CA GLY A 51 4.99 -10.77 2.96
C GLY A 51 3.49 -10.93 3.23
N CYS A 52 2.70 -9.86 3.11
CA CYS A 52 1.26 -9.92 3.32
C CYS A 52 0.54 -10.16 1.99
N LEU A 53 -0.16 -11.28 1.87
CA LEU A 53 -0.78 -11.73 0.62
C LEU A 53 -1.64 -10.67 -0.09
N TYR A 54 -2.50 -9.96 0.66
CA TYR A 54 -3.35 -8.94 0.06
C TYR A 54 -2.53 -7.74 -0.46
N ALA A 55 -1.58 -7.25 0.33
CA ALA A 55 -0.71 -6.15 -0.07
C ALA A 55 0.13 -6.51 -1.31
N ASP A 56 0.71 -7.71 -1.32
CA ASP A 56 1.65 -8.13 -2.35
C ASP A 56 0.96 -8.51 -3.67
N ASN A 57 -0.25 -9.09 -3.61
CA ASN A 57 -0.95 -9.58 -4.79
C ASN A 57 -2.03 -8.62 -5.32
N LYS A 58 -2.44 -7.61 -4.55
CA LYS A 58 -3.51 -6.66 -4.95
C LYS A 58 -3.04 -5.22 -4.89
N LEU A 59 -2.74 -4.72 -3.68
CA LEU A 59 -2.57 -3.29 -3.48
C LEU A 59 -1.26 -2.74 -4.08
N LEU A 60 -0.11 -3.39 -3.84
CA LEU A 60 1.17 -2.97 -4.43
C LEU A 60 1.15 -3.03 -5.96
N PRO A 61 0.64 -4.10 -6.61
CA PRO A 61 0.44 -4.11 -8.06
C PRO A 61 -0.43 -2.95 -8.57
N ALA A 62 -1.53 -2.62 -7.90
CA ALA A 62 -2.39 -1.50 -8.29
C ALA A 62 -1.65 -0.15 -8.20
N ILE A 63 -0.99 0.13 -7.07
CA ILE A 63 -0.19 1.34 -6.87
C ILE A 63 0.82 1.52 -8.01
N ARG A 64 1.51 0.45 -8.40
CA ARG A 64 2.48 0.46 -9.52
C ARG A 64 1.80 0.65 -10.86
N HIS A 65 0.70 -0.05 -11.11
CA HIS A 65 -0.03 0.00 -12.37
C HIS A 65 -0.57 1.39 -12.67
N TYR A 66 -1.20 2.02 -11.67
CA TYR A 66 -1.79 3.34 -11.79
C TYR A 66 -0.76 4.48 -11.61
N GLY A 67 0.42 4.20 -11.04
CA GLY A 67 1.41 5.22 -10.74
C GLY A 67 0.93 6.25 -9.72
N LYS A 68 0.00 5.84 -8.84
CA LYS A 68 -0.66 6.68 -7.84
C LYS A 68 -0.42 6.11 -6.45
N PHE A 69 -0.30 7.02 -5.49
CA PHE A 69 -0.14 6.72 -4.08
C PHE A 69 -1.48 6.94 -3.37
N VAL A 70 -1.71 6.19 -2.30
CA VAL A 70 -2.91 6.27 -1.48
C VAL A 70 -2.52 6.34 -0.02
N ASP A 71 -3.17 7.24 0.71
CA ASP A 71 -3.06 7.33 2.15
C ASP A 71 -3.91 6.26 2.80
N GLN A 72 -3.44 5.67 3.89
CA GLN A 72 -4.20 4.62 4.59
C GLN A 72 -5.40 5.19 5.37
N GLU A 73 -5.49 6.51 5.49
CA GLU A 73 -6.45 7.28 6.31
C GLU A 73 -7.77 7.58 5.58
N ILE A 74 -8.19 6.74 4.63
CA ILE A 74 -9.40 6.97 3.83
C ILE A 74 -10.71 6.53 4.50
N VAL A 75 -10.67 6.16 5.79
CA VAL A 75 -11.82 5.69 6.58
C VAL A 75 -11.85 6.35 7.94
#